data_AF-A0A968MZR9-F1
#
_entry.id   AF-A0A968MZR9-F1
#
_cell.length_a   1.000
_cell.length_b   1.000
_cell.length_c   1.000
_cell.angle_alpha   90.00
_cell.angle_beta   90.00
_cell.angle_gamma   90.00
#
_symmetry.space_group_name_H-M   'P 1'
#
loop_
_entity.id
_entity.type
_entity.pdbx_description
1 polymer ?
#
loop_
_entity_poly.entity_id
_entity_poly.type
_entity_poly.pdbx_seq_one_letter_code
_entity_poly.pdbx_strand_id
1 'polypeptide(L)'
;MNDSDPTNFRKKVIGDGKRINWRSPFYIYDTLVEKGLAPIVTPCFIPARLASGPETVFATRNNVTVPRDWKEWERFVADFVNSLVDRYSIDVLKSWYFEVWNEPNLDGFWKGGQEGYWELYKILYSTIKNIDPGLKIGGPSTARAEWISDFLEFGANNNMHPDYIIGHCYNNDSASNPLSPFEGPQGDKETNRPTSQKV
;
A
#
# COMPACT_ATOMS: atom_id res chain seq x y z
N MET A 1 -23.89 -19.31 -16.28
CA MET A 1 -22.80 -18.30 -16.20
C MET A 1 -23.02 -17.55 -14.91
N ASN A 2 -22.01 -17.47 -14.04
CA ASN A 2 -22.17 -16.91 -12.70
C ASN A 2 -22.10 -15.37 -12.76
N ASP A 3 -23.13 -14.68 -12.27
CA ASP A 3 -23.20 -13.22 -12.27
C ASP A 3 -22.34 -12.57 -11.18
N SER A 4 -21.74 -13.38 -10.30
CA SER A 4 -20.77 -12.96 -9.30
C SER A 4 -19.31 -13.04 -9.78
N ASP A 5 -19.04 -13.50 -11.01
CA ASP A 5 -17.67 -13.55 -11.54
C ASP A 5 -17.18 -12.13 -11.88
N PRO A 6 -16.20 -11.58 -11.15
CA PRO A 6 -15.72 -10.22 -11.37
C PRO A 6 -14.87 -10.09 -12.64
N THR A 7 -14.60 -11.20 -13.35
CA THR A 7 -14.01 -11.21 -14.70
C THR A 7 -15.07 -11.13 -15.81
N ASN A 8 -16.37 -11.24 -15.48
CA ASN A 8 -17.46 -11.20 -16.46
C ASN A 8 -17.78 -9.77 -16.92
N PHE A 9 -17.13 -9.36 -18.01
CA PHE A 9 -17.25 -8.04 -18.63
C PHE A 9 -18.53 -7.83 -19.46
N ARG A 10 -19.47 -8.80 -19.48
CA ARG A 10 -20.74 -8.72 -20.24
C ARG A 10 -21.89 -8.05 -19.49
N LYS A 11 -21.69 -7.56 -18.25
CA LYS A 11 -22.72 -6.79 -17.53
C LYS A 11 -23.11 -5.53 -18.32
N LYS A 12 -24.41 -5.23 -18.30
CA LYS A 12 -25.02 -4.05 -18.94
C LYS A 12 -24.48 -2.79 -18.26
N VAL A 13 -23.90 -1.90 -19.07
CA VAL A 13 -23.49 -0.56 -18.65
C VAL A 13 -24.72 0.19 -18.12
N ILE A 14 -24.66 0.70 -16.90
CA ILE A 14 -25.63 1.66 -16.37
C ILE A 14 -24.84 2.93 -16.06
N GLY A 15 -25.17 4.05 -16.72
CA GLY A 15 -24.48 5.33 -16.55
C GLY A 15 -23.39 5.63 -17.59
N ASP A 16 -22.42 6.46 -17.22
CA ASP A 16 -21.39 7.12 -18.04
C ASP A 16 -20.33 6.18 -18.68
N GLY A 17 -20.59 4.87 -18.72
CA GLY A 17 -19.82 3.93 -19.53
C GLY A 17 -18.48 3.47 -18.95
N LYS A 18 -18.09 3.94 -17.76
CA LYS A 18 -16.82 3.58 -17.13
C LYS A 18 -17.04 2.63 -15.95
N ARG A 19 -16.17 1.64 -15.83
CA ARG A 19 -16.21 0.63 -14.75
C ARG A 19 -14.81 0.36 -14.24
N ILE A 20 -14.73 -0.05 -12.98
CA ILE A 20 -13.50 -0.62 -12.42
C ILE A 20 -13.20 -1.93 -13.15
N ASN A 21 -11.92 -2.21 -13.38
CA ASN A 21 -11.48 -3.39 -14.11
C ASN A 21 -10.44 -4.17 -13.30
N TRP A 22 -10.88 -5.29 -12.71
CA TRP A 22 -10.03 -6.17 -11.91
C TRP A 22 -9.32 -7.26 -12.71
N ARG A 23 -9.45 -7.30 -14.04
CA ARG A 23 -8.89 -8.40 -14.86
C ARG A 23 -7.37 -8.53 -14.74
N SER A 24 -6.64 -7.43 -14.92
CA SER A 24 -5.17 -7.46 -14.85
C SER A 24 -4.67 -7.75 -13.44
N PRO A 25 -5.21 -7.13 -12.36
CA PRO A 25 -4.93 -7.55 -11.00
C PRO A 25 -5.21 -9.03 -10.77
N PHE A 26 -6.40 -9.55 -11.12
CA PHE A 26 -6.71 -10.95 -10.87
C PHE A 26 -5.84 -11.93 -11.64
N TYR A 27 -5.45 -11.63 -12.87
CA TYR A 27 -4.48 -12.47 -13.57
C TYR A 27 -3.17 -12.64 -12.77
N ILE A 28 -2.70 -11.57 -12.14
CA ILE A 28 -1.48 -11.59 -11.30
C ILE A 28 -1.76 -12.35 -10.00
N TYR A 29 -2.84 -12.02 -9.30
CA TYR A 29 -3.19 -12.66 -8.02
C TYR A 29 -3.46 -14.16 -8.18
N ASP A 30 -4.19 -14.57 -9.22
CA ASP A 30 -4.43 -15.98 -9.55
C ASP A 30 -3.10 -16.71 -9.71
N THR A 31 -2.18 -16.13 -10.48
CA THR A 31 -0.85 -16.73 -10.71
C THR A 31 -0.05 -16.90 -9.42
N LEU A 32 -0.17 -15.97 -8.47
CA LEU A 32 0.49 -16.08 -7.16
C LEU A 32 -0.17 -17.16 -6.30
N VAL A 33 -1.49 -17.15 -6.21
CA VAL A 33 -2.28 -18.08 -5.39
C VAL A 33 -2.17 -19.51 -5.90
N GLU A 34 -2.20 -19.73 -7.21
CA GLU A 34 -1.99 -21.04 -7.86
C GLU A 34 -0.61 -21.63 -7.52
N LYS A 35 0.38 -20.79 -7.20
CA LYS A 35 1.72 -21.19 -6.76
C LYS A 35 1.83 -21.37 -5.24
N GLY A 36 0.73 -21.23 -4.51
CA GLY A 36 0.71 -21.28 -3.05
C GLY A 36 1.29 -20.06 -2.36
N LEU A 37 1.40 -18.92 -3.06
CA LEU A 37 1.90 -17.66 -2.50
C LEU A 37 0.75 -16.81 -1.97
N ALA A 38 0.92 -16.27 -0.77
CA ALA A 38 0.03 -15.28 -0.17
C ALA A 38 0.56 -13.86 -0.49
N PRO A 39 -0.20 -13.02 -1.22
CA PRO A 39 0.18 -11.63 -1.48
C PRO A 39 0.21 -10.78 -0.21
N ILE A 40 1.15 -9.83 -0.17
CA ILE A 40 1.01 -8.60 0.63
C ILE A 40 0.32 -7.59 -0.30
N VAL A 41 -0.90 -7.24 0.05
CA VAL A 41 -1.74 -6.32 -0.71
C VAL A 41 -1.43 -4.90 -0.27
N THR A 42 -0.84 -4.11 -1.15
CA THR A 42 -0.48 -2.71 -0.85
C THR A 42 -1.34 -1.78 -1.72
N PRO A 43 -2.40 -1.13 -1.20
CA PRO A 43 -3.21 -0.16 -1.94
C PRO A 43 -2.41 1.10 -2.28
N CYS A 44 -1.59 0.99 -3.31
CA CYS A 44 -0.63 1.99 -3.76
C CYS A 44 -0.41 1.79 -5.27
N PHE A 45 -0.27 2.83 -6.09
CA PHE A 45 -0.41 4.25 -5.81
C PHE A 45 -1.85 4.74 -6.10
N ILE A 46 -2.13 6.04 -5.97
CA ILE A 46 -3.46 6.57 -6.29
C ILE A 46 -3.71 6.48 -7.81
N PRO A 47 -4.82 5.89 -8.28
CA PRO A 47 -5.16 5.92 -9.70
C PRO A 47 -5.34 7.35 -10.18
N ALA A 48 -4.85 7.70 -11.37
CA ALA A 48 -4.91 9.07 -11.90
C ALA A 48 -6.32 9.71 -11.93
N ARG A 49 -7.38 8.89 -11.98
CA ARG A 49 -8.78 9.34 -11.88
C ARG A 49 -9.18 9.83 -10.49
N LEU A 50 -8.53 9.30 -9.46
CA LEU A 50 -8.79 9.58 -8.05
C LEU A 50 -7.76 10.55 -7.46
N ALA A 51 -6.70 10.88 -8.18
CA ALA A 51 -5.63 11.77 -7.74
C ALA A 51 -6.09 13.23 -7.60
N SER A 52 -5.52 13.95 -6.62
CA SER A 52 -5.77 15.39 -6.41
C SER A 52 -4.84 16.30 -7.22
N GLY A 53 -3.68 15.80 -7.65
CA GLY A 53 -2.70 16.56 -8.42
C GLY A 53 -1.91 15.69 -9.42
N PRO A 54 -1.04 16.29 -10.24
CA PRO A 54 -0.32 15.59 -11.31
C PRO A 54 0.99 14.91 -10.87
N GLU A 55 1.42 15.04 -9.62
CA GLU A 55 2.71 14.54 -9.13
C GLU A 55 2.77 13.01 -9.22
N THR A 56 3.88 12.50 -9.76
CA THR A 56 4.08 11.07 -9.98
C THR A 56 5.49 10.62 -9.64
N VAL A 57 5.65 9.32 -9.37
CA VAL A 57 6.91 8.64 -9.15
C VAL A 57 7.16 7.57 -10.21
N PHE A 58 8.43 7.27 -10.44
CA PHE A 58 8.95 6.32 -11.44
C PHE A 58 8.61 6.66 -12.90
N ALA A 59 9.23 5.93 -13.82
CA ALA A 59 8.92 6.02 -15.25
C ALA A 59 7.49 5.55 -15.59
N THR A 60 6.88 4.74 -14.72
CA THR A 60 5.48 4.27 -14.84
C THR A 60 4.45 5.35 -14.49
N ARG A 61 4.90 6.51 -13.98
CA ARG A 61 4.04 7.66 -13.63
C ARG A 61 2.95 7.31 -12.63
N ASN A 62 3.32 6.59 -11.57
CA ASN A 62 2.41 6.28 -10.47
C ASN A 62 2.12 7.54 -9.65
N ASN A 63 0.85 7.87 -9.36
CA ASN A 63 0.51 9.15 -8.73
C ASN A 63 0.70 9.13 -7.20
N VAL A 64 1.41 10.13 -6.68
CA VAL A 64 1.81 10.19 -5.26
C VAL A 64 1.04 11.23 -4.43
N THR A 65 0.00 11.82 -5.03
CA THR A 65 -0.86 12.79 -4.33
C THR A 65 -1.90 12.09 -3.47
N VAL A 66 -2.47 12.83 -2.52
CA VAL A 66 -3.67 12.37 -1.80
C VAL A 66 -4.84 12.16 -2.79
N PRO A 67 -5.83 11.33 -2.46
CA PRO A 67 -7.04 11.26 -3.28
C PRO A 67 -7.77 12.61 -3.28
N ARG A 68 -8.36 12.98 -4.42
CA ARG A 68 -9.21 14.17 -4.59
C ARG A 68 -10.49 14.11 -3.75
N ASP A 69 -10.96 12.89 -3.48
CA ASP A 69 -12.11 12.58 -2.63
C ASP A 69 -11.80 11.30 -1.87
N TRP A 70 -11.61 11.45 -0.55
CA TRP A 70 -11.31 10.35 0.36
C TRP A 70 -12.40 9.28 0.41
N LYS A 71 -13.68 9.65 0.23
CA LYS A 71 -14.79 8.68 0.18
C LYS A 71 -14.81 7.91 -1.13
N GLU A 72 -14.40 8.55 -2.23
CA GLU A 72 -14.24 7.85 -3.52
C GLU A 72 -13.11 6.82 -3.44
N TRP A 73 -11.99 7.18 -2.80
CA TRP A 73 -10.89 6.26 -2.50
C TRP A 73 -11.32 5.10 -1.60
N GLU A 74 -12.02 5.39 -0.50
CA GLU A 74 -12.57 4.38 0.42
C GLU A 74 -13.43 3.35 -0.34
N ARG A 75 -14.39 3.82 -1.15
CA ARG A 75 -15.25 2.93 -1.97
C ARG A 75 -14.45 2.10 -2.96
N PHE A 76 -13.43 2.69 -3.59
CA PHE A 76 -12.58 1.99 -4.55
C PHE A 76 -11.81 0.83 -3.89
N VAL A 77 -11.22 1.08 -2.72
CA VAL A 77 -10.50 0.04 -1.99
C VAL A 77 -11.47 -1.00 -1.42
N ALA A 78 -12.62 -0.59 -0.89
CA ALA A 78 -13.65 -1.52 -0.43
C ALA A 78 -14.12 -2.45 -1.55
N ASP A 79 -14.37 -1.93 -2.75
CA ASP A 79 -14.75 -2.73 -3.93
C ASP A 79 -13.65 -3.75 -4.29
N PHE A 80 -12.39 -3.33 -4.24
CA PHE A 80 -11.26 -4.23 -4.50
C PHE A 80 -11.18 -5.37 -3.48
N VAL A 81 -11.22 -5.04 -2.18
CA VAL A 81 -11.10 -6.04 -1.10
C VAL A 81 -12.28 -7.00 -1.12
N ASN A 82 -13.51 -6.51 -1.31
CA ASN A 82 -14.68 -7.39 -1.49
C ASN A 82 -14.54 -8.28 -2.72
N SER A 83 -14.02 -7.76 -3.84
CA SER A 83 -13.79 -8.57 -5.04
C SER A 83 -12.71 -9.64 -4.82
N LEU A 84 -11.74 -9.40 -3.94
CA LEU A 84 -10.78 -10.42 -3.49
C LEU A 84 -11.45 -11.48 -2.61
N VAL A 85 -12.32 -11.06 -1.67
CA VAL A 85 -13.12 -11.98 -0.82
C VAL A 85 -14.00 -12.88 -1.69
N ASP A 86 -14.71 -12.30 -2.66
CA ASP A 86 -15.58 -13.04 -3.58
C ASP A 86 -14.79 -14.06 -4.41
N ARG A 87 -13.54 -13.73 -4.77
CA ARG A 87 -12.70 -14.57 -5.62
C ARG A 87 -11.97 -15.68 -4.87
N TYR A 88 -11.46 -15.40 -3.67
CA TYR A 88 -10.59 -16.32 -2.94
C TYR A 88 -11.17 -16.82 -1.62
N SER A 89 -12.34 -16.34 -1.20
CA SER A 89 -12.94 -16.49 0.14
C SER A 89 -12.25 -15.67 1.23
N ILE A 90 -13.02 -15.35 2.28
CA ILE A 90 -12.52 -14.59 3.42
C ILE A 90 -11.42 -15.35 4.20
N ASP A 91 -11.53 -16.68 4.29
CA ASP A 91 -10.58 -17.50 5.04
C ASP A 91 -9.19 -17.53 4.39
N VAL A 92 -9.13 -17.51 3.04
CA VAL A 92 -7.86 -17.34 2.33
C VAL A 92 -7.28 -15.96 2.58
N LEU A 93 -8.10 -14.91 2.51
CA LEU A 93 -7.64 -13.54 2.72
C LEU A 93 -7.11 -13.28 4.15
N LYS A 94 -7.61 -13.99 5.17
CA LYS A 94 -7.06 -13.94 6.54
C LYS A 94 -5.59 -14.42 6.64
N SER A 95 -5.12 -15.19 5.67
CA SER A 95 -3.71 -15.57 5.57
C SER A 95 -2.82 -14.48 4.94
N TRP A 96 -3.42 -13.48 4.27
CA TRP A 96 -2.72 -12.40 3.59
C TRP A 96 -2.50 -11.20 4.51
N TYR A 97 -1.81 -10.19 3.99
CA TYR A 97 -1.50 -8.94 4.69
C TYR A 97 -1.91 -7.76 3.84
N PHE A 98 -2.43 -6.70 4.46
CA PHE A 98 -2.69 -5.41 3.84
C PHE A 98 -1.68 -4.39 4.36
N GLU A 99 -0.85 -3.84 3.48
CA GLU A 99 0.14 -2.83 3.81
C GLU A 99 -0.36 -1.46 3.38
N VAL A 100 -0.27 -0.46 4.26
CA VAL A 100 -0.73 0.89 3.94
C VAL A 100 0.39 1.70 3.29
N TRP A 101 0.22 1.96 1.99
CA TRP A 101 1.11 2.80 1.16
C TRP A 101 2.55 2.26 1.04
N ASN A 102 3.45 3.07 0.47
CA ASN A 102 4.88 2.81 0.39
C ASN A 102 5.65 4.11 0.69
N GLU A 103 6.52 4.09 1.69
CA GLU A 103 7.46 5.15 2.06
C GLU A 103 6.84 6.56 2.15
N PRO A 104 5.75 6.75 2.92
CA PRO A 104 5.04 8.04 2.99
C PRO A 104 5.87 9.18 3.59
N ASN A 105 6.99 8.87 4.25
CA ASN A 105 7.93 9.84 4.79
C ASN A 105 8.87 10.44 3.72
N LEU A 106 8.91 9.88 2.51
CA LEU A 106 9.69 10.41 1.41
C LEU A 106 8.82 11.28 0.49
N ASP A 107 9.23 12.52 0.26
CA ASP A 107 8.49 13.49 -0.59
C ASP A 107 8.26 13.00 -2.03
N GLY A 108 9.13 12.12 -2.53
CA GLY A 108 8.97 11.48 -3.85
C GLY A 108 7.85 10.45 -3.92
N PHE A 109 7.40 9.91 -2.79
CA PHE A 109 6.43 8.81 -2.71
C PHE A 109 5.07 9.22 -2.16
N TRP A 110 4.99 10.37 -1.47
CA TRP A 110 3.75 10.84 -0.88
C TRP A 110 3.73 12.36 -0.71
N LYS A 111 2.64 12.99 -1.14
CA LYS A 111 2.43 14.45 -1.02
C LYS A 111 1.43 14.86 0.05
N GLY A 112 0.92 13.91 0.83
CA GLY A 112 -0.02 14.19 1.92
C GLY A 112 0.63 14.51 3.27
N GLY A 113 1.96 14.39 3.38
CA GLY A 113 2.65 14.49 4.67
C GLY A 113 2.19 13.45 5.68
N GLN A 114 2.63 13.61 6.93
CA GLN A 114 2.30 12.65 8.00
C GLN A 114 0.81 12.64 8.35
N GLU A 115 0.17 13.82 8.44
CA GLU A 115 -1.26 13.93 8.70
C GLU A 115 -2.12 13.27 7.61
N GLY A 116 -1.76 13.47 6.33
CA GLY A 116 -2.45 12.78 5.24
C GLY A 116 -2.25 11.27 5.28
N TYR A 117 -1.08 10.79 5.74
CA TYR A 117 -0.84 9.36 5.93
C TYR A 117 -1.71 8.78 7.07
N TRP A 118 -1.86 9.51 8.18
CA TRP A 118 -2.78 9.13 9.26
C TRP A 118 -4.23 9.02 8.79
N GLU A 119 -4.69 9.95 7.95
CA GLU A 119 -6.02 9.88 7.34
C GLU A 119 -6.16 8.68 6.40
N LEU A 120 -5.16 8.43 5.56
CA LEU A 120 -5.11 7.26 4.69
C LEU A 120 -5.19 5.95 5.51
N TYR A 121 -4.41 5.85 6.58
CA TYR A 121 -4.42 4.68 7.45
C TYR A 121 -5.78 4.50 8.14
N LYS A 122 -6.38 5.57 8.68
CA LYS A 122 -7.73 5.55 9.29
C LYS A 122 -8.78 4.95 8.36
N ILE A 123 -8.79 5.43 7.10
CA ILE A 123 -9.73 4.99 6.09
C ILE A 123 -9.49 3.52 5.76
N LEU A 124 -8.27 3.13 5.41
CA LEU A 124 -7.96 1.75 5.04
C LEU A 124 -8.17 0.77 6.19
N TYR A 125 -7.77 1.13 7.40
CA TYR A 125 -8.00 0.34 8.62
C TYR A 125 -9.49 0.09 8.81
N SER A 126 -10.30 1.14 8.80
CA SER A 126 -11.74 1.02 8.98
C SER A 126 -12.39 0.22 7.86
N THR A 127 -12.02 0.48 6.59
CA THR A 127 -12.53 -0.27 5.44
C THR A 127 -12.24 -1.77 5.57
N ILE A 128 -10.99 -2.14 5.85
CA ILE A 128 -10.56 -3.54 5.93
C ILE A 128 -11.19 -4.24 7.14
N LYS A 129 -11.16 -3.62 8.33
CA LYS A 129 -11.74 -4.20 9.55
C LYS A 129 -13.27 -4.29 9.51
N ASN A 130 -13.96 -3.40 8.79
CA ASN A 130 -15.40 -3.49 8.57
C ASN A 130 -15.80 -4.64 7.64
N ILE A 131 -14.93 -5.05 6.72
CA ILE A 131 -15.15 -6.22 5.86
C ILE A 131 -15.00 -7.50 6.70
N ASP A 132 -13.88 -7.64 7.42
CA ASP A 132 -13.71 -8.68 8.44
C ASP A 132 -12.59 -8.26 9.41
N PRO A 133 -12.83 -8.31 10.74
CA PRO A 133 -11.87 -7.84 11.73
C PRO A 133 -10.58 -8.70 11.79
N GLY A 134 -10.61 -9.91 11.26
CA GLY A 134 -9.46 -10.83 11.17
C GLY A 134 -8.53 -10.58 9.99
N LEU A 135 -8.86 -9.67 9.06
CA LEU A 135 -7.93 -9.23 8.02
C LEU A 135 -6.81 -8.41 8.64
N LYS A 136 -5.56 -8.73 8.28
CA LYS A 136 -4.36 -8.09 8.85
C LYS A 136 -4.00 -6.83 8.11
N ILE A 137 -3.88 -5.71 8.80
CA ILE A 137 -3.45 -4.42 8.25
C ILE A 137 -2.26 -3.88 9.06
N GLY A 138 -1.30 -3.27 8.37
CA GLY A 138 -0.06 -2.76 8.99
C GLY A 138 0.55 -1.57 8.25
N GLY A 139 1.57 -1.00 8.90
CA GLY A 139 2.29 0.21 8.47
C GLY A 139 3.47 0.51 9.41
N PRO A 140 4.11 1.69 9.32
CA PRO A 140 3.79 2.77 8.39
C PRO A 140 4.45 2.64 7.00
N SER A 141 5.13 1.52 6.72
CA SER A 141 5.87 1.28 5.46
C SER A 141 6.88 2.38 5.14
N THR A 142 7.44 3.01 6.17
CA THR A 142 8.36 4.13 6.01
C THR A 142 9.75 3.66 5.63
N ALA A 143 10.44 4.48 4.84
CA ALA A 143 11.88 4.35 4.67
C ALA A 143 12.58 4.57 6.03
N ARG A 144 13.66 3.84 6.27
CA ARG A 144 14.50 3.94 7.48
C ARG A 144 13.77 3.58 8.78
N ALA A 145 12.63 2.90 8.68
CA ALA A 145 11.77 2.58 9.82
C ALA A 145 11.37 3.82 10.66
N GLU A 146 11.27 4.99 10.03
CA GLU A 146 10.84 6.24 10.68
C GLU A 146 9.35 6.21 11.06
N TRP A 147 8.90 7.13 11.90
CA TRP A 147 7.49 7.26 12.36
C TRP A 147 6.89 6.05 13.08
N ILE A 148 7.64 4.97 13.38
CA ILE A 148 7.08 3.80 14.10
C ILE A 148 6.48 4.21 15.44
N SER A 149 7.18 5.01 16.24
CA SER A 149 6.67 5.48 17.54
C SER A 149 5.42 6.33 17.38
N ASP A 150 5.44 7.31 16.47
CA ASP A 150 4.30 8.18 16.19
C ASP A 150 3.08 7.38 15.69
N PHE A 151 3.31 6.36 14.87
CA PHE A 151 2.28 5.49 14.34
C PHE A 151 1.61 4.63 15.43
N LEU A 152 2.41 4.07 16.33
CA LEU A 152 1.89 3.30 17.47
C LEU A 152 1.10 4.19 18.43
N GLU A 153 1.57 5.41 18.70
CA GLU A 153 0.86 6.40 19.50
C GLU A 153 -0.47 6.82 18.83
N PHE A 154 -0.43 7.11 17.53
CA PHE A 154 -1.63 7.39 16.75
C PHE A 154 -2.65 6.24 16.82
N GLY A 155 -2.20 5.00 16.64
CA GLY A 155 -3.03 3.81 16.74
C GLY A 155 -3.68 3.68 18.12
N ALA A 156 -2.91 3.89 19.20
CA ALA A 156 -3.42 3.85 20.56
C ALA A 156 -4.47 4.95 20.84
N ASN A 157 -4.20 6.18 20.40
CA ASN A 157 -5.08 7.32 20.63
C ASN A 157 -6.41 7.24 19.85
N ASN A 158 -6.45 6.47 18.75
CA ASN A 158 -7.64 6.34 17.90
C ASN A 158 -8.30 4.95 17.96
N ASN A 159 -7.81 4.04 18.81
CA ASN A 159 -8.25 2.63 18.87
C ASN A 159 -8.12 1.90 17.50
N MET A 160 -7.01 2.14 16.80
CA MET A 160 -6.69 1.60 15.48
C MET A 160 -5.30 0.95 15.47
N HIS A 161 -5.12 -0.04 16.35
CA HIS A 161 -3.85 -0.74 16.49
C HIS A 161 -3.52 -1.54 15.22
N PRO A 162 -2.32 -1.37 14.64
CA PRO A 162 -1.90 -2.21 13.52
C PRO A 162 -1.75 -3.67 13.97
N ASP A 163 -2.09 -4.62 13.09
CA ASP A 163 -1.86 -6.04 13.34
C ASP A 163 -0.37 -6.41 13.23
N TYR A 164 0.41 -5.59 12.51
CA TYR A 164 1.85 -5.73 12.35
C TYR A 164 2.52 -4.39 11.96
N ILE A 165 3.83 -4.28 12.22
CA ILE A 165 4.65 -3.15 11.79
C ILE A 165 5.51 -3.53 10.59
N ILE A 166 5.67 -2.59 9.66
CA ILE A 166 6.54 -2.74 8.49
C ILE A 166 7.26 -1.42 8.20
N GLY A 167 8.52 -1.52 7.79
CA GLY A 167 9.38 -0.42 7.35
C GLY A 167 10.54 -0.96 6.52
N HIS A 168 11.11 -0.09 5.69
CA HIS A 168 12.21 -0.45 4.79
C HIS A 168 13.53 0.04 5.36
N CYS A 169 14.54 -0.83 5.36
CA CYS A 169 15.88 -0.51 5.83
C CYS A 169 16.89 -0.98 4.78
N TYR A 170 17.69 -0.05 4.28
CA TYR A 170 18.77 -0.31 3.35
C TYR A 170 20.12 0.10 3.97
N ASN A 171 21.22 -0.53 3.53
CA ASN A 171 22.54 -0.22 4.07
C ASN A 171 22.99 1.23 3.73
N ASN A 172 22.44 1.87 2.68
CA ASN A 172 22.65 3.28 2.32
C ASN A 172 21.77 4.25 3.10
N ASP A 173 20.95 3.77 4.04
CA ASP A 173 20.15 4.63 4.90
C ASP A 173 21.05 5.35 5.92
N SER A 174 21.81 6.33 5.42
CA SER A 174 22.64 7.21 6.22
C SER A 174 21.81 8.40 6.72
N ALA A 175 22.17 8.94 7.89
CA ALA A 175 21.51 10.11 8.45
C ALA A 175 21.79 11.41 7.65
N SER A 176 22.65 11.33 6.63
CA SER A 176 23.22 12.49 5.92
C SER A 176 22.51 12.84 4.61
N ASN A 177 21.58 12.03 4.12
CA ASN A 177 20.60 12.28 3.05
C ASN A 177 20.08 10.92 2.54
N PRO A 178 18.92 10.85 1.86
CA PRO A 178 18.57 9.70 1.04
C PRO A 178 19.60 9.60 -0.10
N LEU A 179 20.71 8.90 0.16
CA LEU A 179 21.66 8.54 -0.88
C LEU A 179 20.98 7.41 -1.64
N SER A 180 20.72 7.68 -2.90
CA SER A 180 20.17 6.70 -3.83
C SER A 180 20.98 5.39 -3.74
N PRO A 181 20.36 4.20 -3.82
CA PRO A 181 21.10 2.93 -3.85
C PRO A 181 22.06 2.83 -5.04
N PHE A 182 22.05 3.83 -5.94
CA PHE A 182 22.92 3.95 -7.10
C PHE A 182 24.14 4.87 -6.87
N GLU A 183 24.34 5.44 -5.67
CA GLU A 183 25.43 6.42 -5.37
C GLU A 183 26.71 5.84 -4.74
N GLY A 184 26.86 4.50 -4.70
CA GLY A 184 28.14 3.85 -4.41
C GLY A 184 28.30 3.24 -2.99
N PRO A 185 29.52 2.77 -2.64
CA PRO A 185 29.76 2.01 -1.41
C PRO A 185 29.67 2.88 -0.15
N GLN A 186 29.07 2.33 0.91
CA GLN A 186 28.70 3.06 2.12
C GLN A 186 29.78 2.93 3.21
N GLY A 187 29.70 3.74 4.27
CA GLY A 187 30.58 3.67 5.43
C GLY A 187 29.80 3.57 6.75
N ASP A 188 30.38 2.87 7.72
CA ASP A 188 29.87 2.75 9.09
C ASP A 188 29.95 4.09 9.85
N LYS A 189 28.90 4.44 10.62
CA LYS A 189 28.75 5.77 11.26
C LYS A 189 29.65 6.02 12.47
N GLU A 190 30.07 4.98 13.19
CA GLU A 190 30.95 5.17 14.36
C GLU A 190 32.42 5.10 13.96
N THR A 191 32.72 4.31 12.94
CA THR A 191 34.10 3.95 12.60
C THR A 191 34.58 4.53 11.27
N ASN A 192 33.68 5.14 10.48
CA ASN A 192 33.96 5.62 9.13
C ASN A 192 34.55 4.54 8.20
N ARG A 193 34.35 3.26 8.54
CA ARG A 193 34.92 2.13 7.78
C ARG A 193 34.06 1.86 6.55
N PRO A 194 34.66 1.65 5.36
CA PRO A 194 33.91 1.22 4.20
C PRO A 194 33.17 -0.10 4.48
N THR A 195 31.88 -0.18 4.16
CA THR A 195 31.05 -1.39 4.34
C THR A 195 31.40 -2.52 3.35
N SER A 196 32.35 -2.28 2.44
CA SER A 196 32.84 -3.26 1.48
C SER A 196 34.38 -3.30 1.44
N GLN A 197 34.99 -3.88 2.47
CA GLN A 197 36.26 -4.57 2.24
C GLN A 197 35.94 -6.02 1.88
N LYS A 198 36.22 -6.38 0.62
CA LYS A 198 36.31 -7.78 0.19
C LYS A 198 37.32 -8.49 1.10
N VAL A 199 36.91 -9.63 1.67
CA VAL A 199 37.83 -10.64 2.20
C VAL A 199 38.60 -11.24 1.03
#